data_AF-A0AAJ6B6Z8-F1
#
_entry.id   AF-A0AAJ6B6Z8-F1
#
_cell.length_a   1.000
_cell.length_b   1.000
_cell.length_c   1.000
_cell.angle_alpha   90.00
_cell.angle_beta   90.00
_cell.angle_gamma   90.00
#
_symmetry.space_group_name_H-M   'P 1'
#
loop_
_entity.id
_entity.type
_entity.pdbx_description
1 polymer ?
#
loop_
_entity_poly.entity_id
_entity_poly.type
_entity_poly.pdbx_seq_one_letter_code
_entity_poly.pdbx_strand_id
1 'polypeptide(L)'
;MKFRNICILALGLSSTFVACKKEESPVASDDLKIPQMFGPAADADPKVKSIYNDYGLWIRMDFKDSKEVSNGILFNDVNNRFGATKIDDSRRQEAITYTESLLSNVPVKYTKALFPLEFFYVKTYNGSWWASDMEVIGRSRLVITWPNHMPNTLPVTDPATHYYRDSVLTRAVWSSLGTMMTPRMEKPIEGFELAGKAYDGGLVFDRIYDEYRRDYDVDKRDAALDELAITGGFIAGSGSRSFEADFPQWITLIATESFANIKQQYLDNSPRRAKKYEVLIKFFNSYGWDIQATGNKYRQKLDLYK
;
A
#
# COMPACT_ATOMS: atom_id res chain seq x y z
N MET A 1 -40.08 31.94 15.43
CA MET A 1 -39.03 31.24 14.66
C MET A 1 -39.70 30.51 13.50
N LYS A 2 -39.33 30.77 12.25
CA LYS A 2 -40.03 30.19 11.06
C LYS A 2 -39.76 28.69 10.98
N PHE A 3 -40.77 27.89 10.64
CA PHE A 3 -40.75 26.41 10.54
C PHE A 3 -39.53 25.85 9.77
N ARG A 4 -39.09 26.59 8.74
CA ARG A 4 -37.89 26.31 7.93
C ARG A 4 -36.58 26.30 8.74
N ASN A 5 -36.45 27.14 9.77
CA ASN A 5 -35.26 27.16 10.64
C ASN A 5 -35.26 26.00 11.64
N ILE A 6 -36.44 25.49 12.01
CA ILE A 6 -36.57 24.30 12.88
C ILE A 6 -36.21 23.04 12.08
N CYS A 7 -36.62 22.93 10.82
CA CYS A 7 -36.25 21.82 9.96
C CYS A 7 -34.75 21.76 9.66
N ILE A 8 -34.08 22.90 9.46
CA ILE A 8 -32.63 22.96 9.20
C ILE A 8 -31.83 22.59 10.47
N LEU A 9 -32.27 23.02 11.66
CA LEU A 9 -31.67 22.60 12.93
C LEU A 9 -31.93 21.12 13.24
N ALA A 10 -33.11 20.60 12.93
CA ALA A 10 -33.44 19.18 13.13
C ALA A 10 -32.66 18.26 12.18
N LEU A 11 -32.49 18.65 10.90
CA LEU A 11 -31.63 17.93 9.94
C LEU A 11 -30.15 18.00 10.36
N GLY A 12 -29.67 19.17 10.79
CA GLY A 12 -28.30 19.34 11.29
C GLY A 12 -27.98 18.52 12.55
N LEU A 13 -28.92 18.45 13.51
CA LEU A 13 -28.75 17.59 14.69
C LEU A 13 -28.83 16.09 14.33
N SER A 14 -29.72 15.68 13.43
CA SER A 14 -29.83 14.27 13.04
C SER A 14 -28.58 13.73 12.33
N SER A 15 -27.87 14.57 11.56
CA SER A 15 -26.58 14.21 10.96
C SER A 15 -25.41 14.11 11.96
N THR A 16 -25.54 14.67 13.16
CA THR A 16 -24.51 14.54 14.22
C THR A 16 -24.70 13.32 15.12
N PHE A 17 -25.89 12.71 15.15
CA PHE A 17 -26.17 11.54 15.98
C PHE A 17 -26.03 10.19 15.27
N VAL A 18 -25.75 10.18 13.96
CA VAL A 18 -25.38 8.97 13.19
C VAL A 18 -23.97 9.11 12.61
N ALA A 19 -23.07 9.76 13.35
CA ALA A 19 -21.66 9.52 13.13
C ALA A 19 -21.39 8.08 13.62
N CYS A 20 -21.27 7.13 12.68
CA CYS A 20 -20.73 5.82 12.97
C CYS A 20 -19.44 6.03 13.76
N LYS A 21 -19.46 5.72 15.06
CA LYS A 21 -18.23 5.61 15.82
C LYS A 21 -17.40 4.56 15.10
N LYS A 22 -16.19 4.93 14.69
CA LYS A 22 -15.23 3.99 14.13
C LYS A 22 -14.94 2.99 15.23
N GLU A 23 -15.63 1.85 15.18
CA GLU A 23 -15.39 0.78 16.14
C GLU A 23 -13.94 0.34 15.98
N GLU A 24 -13.21 0.25 17.10
CA GLU A 24 -11.81 -0.18 17.10
C GLU A 24 -11.64 -1.61 16.56
N SER A 25 -12.73 -2.38 16.55
CA SER A 25 -12.81 -3.70 15.93
C SER A 25 -14.25 -3.93 15.46
N PRO A 26 -14.47 -4.31 14.19
CA PRO A 26 -15.81 -4.63 13.74
C PRO A 26 -16.33 -5.85 14.52
N VAL A 27 -17.50 -5.71 15.13
CA VAL A 27 -18.17 -6.79 15.86
C VAL A 27 -19.23 -7.44 14.99
N ALA A 28 -19.50 -8.73 15.23
CA ALA A 28 -20.66 -9.38 14.65
C ALA A 28 -21.90 -8.61 15.09
N SER A 29 -22.68 -8.11 14.12
CA SER A 29 -23.89 -7.36 14.38
C SER A 29 -25.07 -8.29 14.17
N ASP A 30 -25.75 -8.61 15.27
CA ASP A 30 -27.02 -9.36 15.25
C ASP A 30 -28.07 -8.62 14.40
N ASP A 31 -28.04 -7.28 14.41
CA ASP A 31 -28.91 -6.42 13.59
C ASP A 31 -28.66 -6.58 12.09
N LEU A 32 -27.41 -6.77 11.68
CA LEU A 32 -27.04 -7.03 10.29
C LEU A 32 -27.14 -8.52 9.92
N LYS A 33 -27.53 -9.39 10.86
CA LYS A 33 -27.55 -10.85 10.70
C LYS A 33 -26.24 -11.39 10.14
N ILE A 34 -25.10 -10.84 10.58
CA ILE A 34 -23.78 -11.33 10.22
C ILE A 34 -23.34 -12.26 11.36
N PRO A 35 -23.56 -13.59 11.24
CA PRO A 35 -23.40 -14.53 12.35
C PRO A 35 -21.93 -14.74 12.74
N GLN A 36 -20.99 -14.37 11.87
CA GLN A 36 -19.57 -14.48 12.11
C GLN A 36 -18.83 -13.38 11.35
N MET A 37 -17.88 -12.75 12.03
CA MET A 37 -16.95 -11.82 11.42
C MET A 37 -16.18 -12.49 10.27
N PHE A 38 -16.05 -11.79 9.14
CA PHE A 38 -15.25 -12.25 8.02
C PHE A 38 -13.79 -12.37 8.47
N GLY A 39 -13.23 -13.58 8.46
CA GLY A 39 -11.91 -13.85 9.01
C GLY A 39 -11.49 -15.31 8.80
N PRO A 40 -10.33 -15.72 9.34
CA PRO A 40 -9.82 -17.07 9.16
C PRO A 40 -10.80 -18.16 9.65
N ALA A 41 -10.88 -19.27 8.93
CA ALA A 41 -11.65 -20.45 9.34
C ALA A 41 -11.11 -21.04 10.66
N ALA A 42 -11.94 -21.81 11.37
CA ALA A 42 -11.56 -22.40 12.65
C ALA A 42 -10.32 -23.31 12.55
N ASP A 43 -10.25 -24.07 11.46
CA ASP A 43 -9.18 -24.99 11.08
C ASP A 43 -8.04 -24.32 10.28
N ALA A 44 -8.08 -23.00 10.10
CA ALA A 44 -6.99 -22.27 9.47
C ALA A 44 -5.69 -22.42 10.25
N ASP A 45 -4.57 -22.27 9.54
CA ASP A 45 -3.23 -22.31 10.10
C ASP A 45 -3.12 -21.40 11.34
N PRO A 46 -2.56 -21.88 12.47
CA PRO A 46 -2.40 -21.09 13.68
C PRO A 46 -1.71 -19.73 13.46
N LYS A 47 -0.73 -19.66 12.56
CA LYS A 47 -0.04 -18.40 12.22
C LYS A 47 -0.95 -17.43 11.50
N VAL A 48 -1.80 -17.90 10.58
CA VAL A 48 -2.79 -17.05 9.91
C VAL A 48 -3.76 -16.44 10.93
N LYS A 49 -4.20 -17.25 11.91
CA LYS A 49 -5.04 -16.76 13.02
C LYS A 49 -4.31 -15.73 13.88
N SER A 50 -3.04 -15.97 14.24
CA SER A 50 -2.24 -15.02 15.00
C SER A 50 -2.09 -13.69 14.25
N ILE A 51 -1.71 -13.74 12.98
CA ILE A 51 -1.53 -12.54 12.15
C ILE A 51 -2.82 -11.73 12.05
N TYR A 52 -3.96 -12.40 11.85
CA TYR A 52 -5.26 -11.73 11.84
C TYR A 52 -5.57 -11.05 13.19
N ASN A 53 -5.40 -11.75 14.31
CA ASN A 53 -5.71 -11.21 15.63
C ASN A 53 -4.76 -10.07 16.04
N ASP A 54 -3.47 -10.27 15.78
CA ASP A 54 -2.40 -9.37 16.21
C ASP A 54 -2.39 -8.12 15.32
N TYR A 55 -2.44 -8.29 14.00
CA TYR A 55 -2.23 -7.21 13.03
C TYR A 55 -3.51 -6.72 12.34
N GLY A 56 -4.64 -7.44 12.45
CA GLY A 56 -5.86 -7.12 11.69
C GLY A 56 -5.75 -7.42 10.20
N LEU A 57 -4.74 -8.20 9.78
CA LEU A 57 -4.51 -8.59 8.38
C LEU A 57 -4.85 -10.07 8.21
N TRP A 58 -5.77 -10.39 7.30
CA TRP A 58 -6.06 -11.76 6.94
C TRP A 58 -5.21 -12.22 5.75
N ILE A 59 -4.38 -13.25 5.97
CA ILE A 59 -3.75 -13.99 4.88
C ILE A 59 -4.76 -15.01 4.33
N ARG A 60 -5.30 -14.73 3.16
CA ARG A 60 -6.30 -15.56 2.50
C ARG A 60 -5.70 -16.29 1.31
N MET A 61 -5.94 -17.58 1.23
CA MET A 61 -5.44 -18.47 0.16
C MET A 61 -6.53 -19.36 -0.43
N ASP A 62 -7.67 -19.48 0.28
CA ASP A 62 -8.77 -20.35 -0.10
C ASP A 62 -9.98 -19.56 -0.64
N PHE A 63 -10.54 -20.10 -1.71
CA PHE A 63 -11.77 -19.66 -2.35
C PHE A 63 -12.42 -20.85 -3.07
N LYS A 64 -13.72 -20.77 -3.35
CA LYS A 64 -14.44 -21.77 -4.16
C LYS A 64 -14.58 -21.29 -5.60
N ASP A 65 -14.84 -20.00 -5.78
CA ASP A 65 -14.91 -19.33 -7.07
C ASP A 65 -13.82 -18.25 -7.16
N SER A 66 -13.13 -18.19 -8.30
CA SER A 66 -12.20 -17.10 -8.65
C SER A 66 -12.77 -15.69 -8.48
N LYS A 67 -14.10 -15.52 -8.60
CA LYS A 67 -14.82 -14.26 -8.35
C LYS A 67 -14.75 -13.80 -6.90
N GLU A 68 -14.44 -14.69 -5.96
CA GLU A 68 -14.19 -14.31 -4.57
C GLU A 68 -12.86 -13.57 -4.38
N VAL A 69 -11.90 -13.78 -5.30
CA VAL A 69 -10.60 -13.11 -5.30
C VAL A 69 -10.74 -11.71 -5.90
N SER A 70 -11.50 -11.57 -6.99
CA SER A 70 -11.73 -10.30 -7.67
C SER A 70 -12.91 -9.50 -7.11
N ASN A 71 -13.13 -8.29 -7.64
CA ASN A 71 -14.39 -7.56 -7.43
C ASN A 71 -15.55 -8.10 -8.29
N GLY A 72 -15.38 -9.28 -8.91
CA GLY A 72 -16.34 -9.90 -9.84
C GLY A 72 -17.76 -10.09 -9.29
N ILE A 73 -17.90 -10.14 -7.96
CA ILE A 73 -19.22 -10.25 -7.27
C ILE A 73 -19.98 -8.92 -7.30
N LEU A 74 -19.28 -7.78 -7.30
CA LEU A 74 -19.86 -6.43 -7.25
C LEU A 74 -19.95 -5.76 -8.63
N PHE A 75 -19.09 -6.16 -9.56
CA PHE A 75 -19.04 -5.64 -10.92
C PHE A 75 -18.36 -6.67 -11.84
N ASN A 76 -18.83 -6.80 -13.08
CA ASN A 76 -18.19 -7.69 -14.05
C ASN A 76 -16.82 -7.10 -14.42
N ASP A 77 -15.76 -7.62 -13.78
CA ASP A 77 -14.40 -7.17 -14.02
C ASP A 77 -13.99 -7.55 -15.45
N VAL A 78 -14.14 -6.59 -16.37
CA VAL A 78 -13.84 -6.76 -17.81
C VAL A 78 -12.36 -7.02 -18.07
N ASN A 79 -11.50 -6.74 -17.09
CA ASN A 79 -10.07 -6.91 -17.14
C ASN A 79 -9.64 -8.26 -16.59
N ASN A 80 -10.34 -8.82 -15.57
CA ASN A 80 -10.08 -10.16 -15.05
C ASN A 80 -10.84 -11.26 -15.83
N ARG A 81 -10.31 -11.62 -17.00
CA ARG A 81 -10.99 -12.52 -17.96
C ARG A 81 -10.76 -14.00 -17.70
N PHE A 82 -9.65 -14.37 -17.06
CA PHE A 82 -9.29 -15.78 -16.83
C PHE A 82 -9.25 -16.18 -15.35
N GLY A 83 -9.68 -15.27 -14.46
CA GLY A 83 -9.88 -15.57 -13.04
C GLY A 83 -8.57 -15.73 -12.26
N ALA A 84 -8.65 -16.50 -11.18
CA ALA A 84 -7.53 -16.77 -10.28
C ALA A 84 -7.47 -18.26 -9.99
N THR A 85 -6.26 -18.80 -9.84
CA THR A 85 -6.04 -20.19 -9.44
C THR A 85 -5.44 -20.25 -8.04
N LYS A 86 -5.81 -21.28 -7.28
CA LYS A 86 -5.34 -21.45 -5.90
C LYS A 86 -3.82 -21.58 -5.87
N ILE A 87 -3.22 -20.99 -4.85
CA ILE A 87 -1.82 -21.26 -4.50
C ILE A 87 -1.61 -22.77 -4.30
N ASP A 88 -0.45 -23.29 -4.71
CA ASP A 88 -0.10 -24.68 -4.46
C ASP A 88 0.05 -24.92 -2.95
N ASP A 89 -0.51 -26.03 -2.44
CA ASP A 89 -0.52 -26.31 -0.99
C ASP A 89 0.87 -26.34 -0.37
N SER A 90 1.87 -26.84 -1.13
CA SER A 90 3.27 -26.89 -0.71
C SER A 90 3.92 -25.51 -0.53
N ARG A 91 3.32 -24.45 -1.08
CA ARG A 91 3.86 -23.08 -1.06
C ARG A 91 3.19 -22.18 -0.03
N ARG A 92 2.12 -22.65 0.62
CA ARG A 92 1.31 -21.85 1.57
C ARG A 92 2.14 -21.33 2.75
N GLN A 93 2.99 -22.18 3.32
CA GLN A 93 3.86 -21.79 4.44
C GLN A 93 4.87 -20.72 4.05
N GLU A 94 5.31 -20.72 2.79
CA GLU A 94 6.24 -19.71 2.29
C GLU A 94 5.59 -18.32 2.26
N ALA A 95 4.36 -18.23 1.75
CA ALA A 95 3.58 -16.99 1.72
C ALA A 95 3.26 -16.45 3.13
N ILE A 96 2.88 -17.34 4.06
CA ILE A 96 2.68 -16.99 5.47
C ILE A 96 3.98 -16.42 6.05
N THR A 97 5.10 -17.13 5.88
CA THR A 97 6.39 -16.75 6.47
C THR A 97 6.93 -15.45 5.88
N TYR A 98 6.75 -15.22 4.57
CA TYR A 98 7.08 -13.94 3.94
C TYR A 98 6.28 -12.79 4.57
N THR A 99 4.97 -12.99 4.79
CA THR A 99 4.11 -11.99 5.41
C THR A 99 4.52 -11.72 6.86
N GLU A 100 4.84 -12.77 7.64
CA GLU A 100 5.38 -12.63 9.00
C GLU A 100 6.67 -11.80 9.00
N SER A 101 7.60 -12.08 8.08
CA SER A 101 8.84 -11.33 7.94
C SER A 101 8.59 -9.86 7.62
N LEU A 102 7.67 -9.53 6.73
CA LEU A 102 7.27 -8.14 6.47
C LEU A 102 6.70 -7.48 7.72
N LEU A 103 5.69 -8.09 8.34
CA LEU A 103 4.97 -7.53 9.49
C LEU A 103 5.84 -7.38 10.73
N SER A 104 6.87 -8.22 10.91
CA SER A 104 7.84 -8.09 12.00
C SER A 104 8.59 -6.75 12.02
N ASN A 105 8.51 -5.98 10.93
CA ASN A 105 9.14 -4.66 10.80
C ASN A 105 8.15 -3.50 10.95
N VAL A 106 6.88 -3.78 11.31
CA VAL A 106 5.80 -2.79 11.35
C VAL A 106 5.04 -2.91 12.67
N PRO A 107 4.81 -1.82 13.42
CA PRO A 107 4.02 -1.88 14.63
C PRO A 107 2.57 -2.27 14.36
N VAL A 108 2.04 -3.15 15.21
CA VAL A 108 0.64 -3.60 15.19
C VAL A 108 -0.35 -2.43 15.07
N LYS A 109 -0.11 -1.34 15.82
CA LYS A 109 -0.95 -0.13 15.79
C LYS A 109 -1.03 0.48 14.39
N TYR A 110 0.09 0.52 13.66
CA TYR A 110 0.14 1.06 12.30
C TYR A 110 -0.60 0.15 11.32
N THR A 111 -0.36 -1.17 11.42
CA THR A 111 -0.99 -2.16 10.56
C THR A 111 -2.52 -2.13 10.72
N LYS A 112 -3.04 -2.21 11.94
CA LYS A 112 -4.50 -2.14 12.20
C LYS A 112 -5.15 -0.86 11.67
N ALA A 113 -4.43 0.27 11.71
CA ALA A 113 -4.96 1.54 11.24
C ALA A 113 -4.97 1.66 9.71
N LEU A 114 -3.88 1.25 9.04
CA LEU A 114 -3.61 1.70 7.67
C LEU A 114 -3.34 0.56 6.67
N PHE A 115 -3.01 -0.65 7.09
CA PHE A 115 -2.85 -1.76 6.14
C PHE A 115 -4.20 -2.20 5.55
N PRO A 116 -4.19 -2.85 4.38
CA PRO A 116 -5.39 -3.51 3.87
C PRO A 116 -5.88 -4.59 4.84
N LEU A 117 -7.12 -5.04 4.65
CA LEU A 117 -7.71 -6.10 5.46
C LEU A 117 -7.18 -7.48 5.06
N GLU A 118 -6.78 -7.64 3.80
CA GLU A 118 -6.42 -8.94 3.25
C GLU A 118 -5.17 -8.88 2.37
N PHE A 119 -4.28 -9.84 2.58
CA PHE A 119 -3.34 -10.32 1.57
C PHE A 119 -3.90 -11.61 1.00
N PHE A 120 -4.18 -11.61 -0.30
CA PHE A 120 -4.76 -12.74 -0.99
C PHE A 120 -3.71 -13.39 -1.89
N TYR A 121 -3.23 -14.56 -1.48
CA TYR A 121 -2.21 -15.29 -2.23
C TYR A 121 -2.85 -16.29 -3.21
N VAL A 122 -2.41 -16.23 -4.46
CA VAL A 122 -2.90 -17.07 -5.56
C VAL A 122 -1.72 -17.59 -6.40
N LYS A 123 -1.92 -18.66 -7.17
CA LYS A 123 -0.88 -19.15 -8.09
C LYS A 123 -0.82 -18.31 -9.36
N THR A 124 -2.00 -18.00 -9.92
CA THR A 124 -2.14 -17.10 -11.06
C THR A 124 -3.30 -16.14 -10.83
N TYR A 125 -3.19 -14.94 -11.38
CA TYR A 125 -4.26 -13.95 -11.43
C TYR A 125 -4.39 -13.40 -12.86
N ASN A 126 -5.62 -13.31 -13.36
CA ASN A 126 -6.02 -12.85 -14.69
C ASN A 126 -5.51 -13.69 -15.89
N GLY A 127 -4.40 -14.43 -15.77
CA GLY A 127 -3.95 -15.46 -16.72
C GLY A 127 -3.53 -14.97 -18.13
N SER A 128 -2.81 -15.83 -18.86
CA SER A 128 -2.36 -15.57 -20.25
C SER A 128 -1.60 -14.22 -20.40
N TRP A 129 -1.81 -13.50 -21.50
CA TRP A 129 -1.22 -12.19 -21.77
C TRP A 129 -1.66 -11.09 -20.79
N TRP A 130 -2.73 -11.32 -20.02
CA TRP A 130 -3.26 -10.37 -19.04
C TRP A 130 -2.84 -10.72 -17.60
N ALA A 131 -1.95 -11.71 -17.43
CA ALA A 131 -1.49 -12.12 -16.12
C ALA A 131 -0.90 -10.93 -15.36
N SER A 132 -1.32 -10.79 -14.10
CA SER A 132 -0.72 -9.84 -13.19
C SER A 132 -0.17 -10.58 -11.99
N ASP A 133 1.04 -10.22 -11.60
CA ASP A 133 1.72 -10.80 -10.44
C ASP A 133 1.32 -10.14 -9.11
N MET A 134 0.63 -9.00 -9.18
CA MET A 134 0.14 -8.29 -8.02
C MET A 134 -1.00 -7.36 -8.42
N GLU A 135 -2.09 -7.35 -7.65
CA GLU A 135 -3.25 -6.52 -7.95
C GLU A 135 -3.79 -5.84 -6.70
N VAL A 136 -4.05 -4.54 -6.79
CA VAL A 136 -4.67 -3.75 -5.72
C VAL A 136 -6.18 -3.70 -5.96
N ILE A 137 -6.94 -4.36 -5.10
CA ILE A 137 -8.41 -4.37 -5.16
C ILE A 137 -8.95 -3.41 -4.11
N GLY A 138 -9.18 -2.17 -4.57
CA GLY A 138 -9.59 -1.06 -3.71
C GLY A 138 -8.58 -0.79 -2.59
N ARG A 139 -9.08 -0.50 -1.38
CA ARG A 139 -8.25 -0.24 -0.18
C ARG A 139 -8.16 -1.42 0.79
N SER A 140 -8.70 -2.58 0.40
CA SER A 140 -8.97 -3.68 1.35
C SER A 140 -8.23 -4.96 1.02
N ARG A 141 -7.88 -5.23 -0.24
CA ARG A 141 -7.26 -6.49 -0.65
C ARG A 141 -6.08 -6.27 -1.58
N LEU A 142 -4.94 -6.82 -1.21
CA LEU A 142 -3.78 -6.95 -2.08
C LEU A 142 -3.70 -8.40 -2.55
N VAL A 143 -3.86 -8.64 -3.85
CA VAL A 143 -3.65 -9.96 -4.45
C VAL A 143 -2.18 -10.11 -4.81
N ILE A 144 -1.56 -11.22 -4.45
CA ILE A 144 -0.14 -11.50 -4.70
C ILE A 144 -0.02 -12.88 -5.33
N THR A 145 0.59 -12.98 -6.51
CA THR A 145 0.95 -14.28 -7.07
C THR A 145 2.12 -14.88 -6.29
N TRP A 146 2.04 -16.17 -5.99
CA TRP A 146 3.07 -16.88 -5.24
C TRP A 146 3.39 -18.26 -5.84
N PRO A 147 4.66 -18.52 -6.22
CA PRO A 147 5.77 -17.55 -6.27
C PRO A 147 5.48 -16.40 -7.26
N ASN A 148 6.17 -15.28 -7.10
CA ASN A 148 5.93 -14.08 -7.90
C ASN A 148 6.80 -14.07 -9.17
N HIS A 149 6.21 -13.71 -10.32
CA HIS A 149 6.88 -13.74 -11.62
C HIS A 149 7.12 -12.36 -12.24
N MET A 150 7.05 -11.28 -11.45
CA MET A 150 7.41 -9.95 -11.95
C MET A 150 8.85 -9.98 -12.50
N PRO A 151 9.15 -9.20 -13.55
CA PRO A 151 10.50 -9.17 -14.11
C PRO A 151 11.56 -8.87 -13.04
N ASN A 152 12.57 -9.74 -12.97
CA ASN A 152 13.70 -9.69 -12.02
C ASN A 152 13.36 -10.03 -10.56
N THR A 153 12.20 -10.62 -10.26
CA THR A 153 12.00 -11.28 -8.97
C THR A 153 12.92 -12.48 -8.81
N LEU A 154 13.21 -12.80 -7.56
CA LEU A 154 14.06 -13.91 -7.19
C LEU A 154 13.21 -15.15 -6.87
N PRO A 155 13.72 -16.36 -7.11
CA PRO A 155 13.05 -17.56 -6.63
C PRO A 155 13.02 -17.59 -5.09
N VAL A 156 11.95 -18.13 -4.53
CA VAL A 156 11.82 -18.38 -3.09
C VAL A 156 12.71 -19.56 -2.70
N THR A 157 13.91 -19.26 -2.22
CA THR A 157 14.89 -20.25 -1.72
C THR A 157 14.82 -20.42 -0.20
N ASP A 158 14.52 -19.34 0.51
CA ASP A 158 14.28 -19.31 1.96
C ASP A 158 13.20 -18.27 2.25
N PRO A 159 11.96 -18.69 2.58
CA PRO A 159 10.85 -17.78 2.83
C PRO A 159 11.10 -16.78 3.97
N ALA A 160 11.87 -17.16 4.99
CA ALA A 160 12.12 -16.29 6.16
C ALA A 160 12.95 -15.06 5.79
N THR A 161 13.85 -15.20 4.82
CA THR A 161 14.73 -14.13 4.36
C THR A 161 14.33 -13.54 3.02
N HIS A 162 13.34 -14.12 2.33
CA HIS A 162 12.92 -13.69 0.99
C HIS A 162 12.49 -12.21 0.94
N TYR A 163 11.81 -11.69 1.97
CA TYR A 163 11.51 -10.26 2.13
C TYR A 163 12.76 -9.37 1.99
N TYR A 164 13.90 -9.79 2.53
CA TYR A 164 15.13 -8.98 2.42
C TYR A 164 15.91 -9.25 1.14
N ARG A 165 15.68 -10.38 0.47
CA ARG A 165 16.42 -10.81 -0.73
C ARG A 165 15.80 -10.24 -2.00
N ASP A 166 14.50 -10.44 -2.16
CA ASP A 166 13.79 -9.99 -3.35
C ASP A 166 13.40 -8.52 -3.22
N SER A 167 14.29 -7.66 -3.70
CA SER A 167 14.05 -6.22 -3.68
C SER A 167 12.95 -5.77 -4.66
N VAL A 168 12.68 -6.54 -5.71
CA VAL A 168 11.63 -6.23 -6.68
C VAL A 168 10.27 -6.46 -6.04
N LEU A 169 10.03 -7.68 -5.54
CA LEU A 169 8.78 -8.02 -4.87
C LEU A 169 8.54 -7.13 -3.65
N THR A 170 9.56 -6.92 -2.82
CA THR A 170 9.39 -6.15 -1.58
C THR A 170 9.04 -4.69 -1.84
N ARG A 171 9.70 -4.03 -2.80
CA ARG A 171 9.36 -2.65 -3.17
C ARG A 171 7.98 -2.56 -3.81
N ALA A 172 7.60 -3.55 -4.62
CA ALA A 172 6.28 -3.60 -5.24
C ALA A 172 5.17 -3.75 -4.18
N VAL A 173 5.37 -4.60 -3.16
CA VAL A 173 4.45 -4.74 -2.03
C VAL A 173 4.33 -3.42 -1.27
N TRP A 174 5.45 -2.76 -0.93
CA TRP A 174 5.40 -1.46 -0.24
C TRP A 174 4.74 -0.35 -1.06
N SER A 175 4.95 -0.33 -2.38
CA SER A 175 4.30 0.62 -3.28
C SER A 175 2.79 0.40 -3.33
N SER A 176 2.35 -0.85 -3.42
CA SER A 176 0.94 -1.22 -3.37
C SER A 176 0.31 -0.88 -2.03
N LEU A 177 0.98 -1.23 -0.93
CA LEU A 177 0.57 -0.86 0.42
C LEU A 177 0.40 0.65 0.57
N GLY A 178 1.38 1.44 0.12
CA GLY A 178 1.30 2.91 0.16
C GLY A 178 0.05 3.43 -0.58
N THR A 179 -0.22 2.88 -1.77
CA THR A 179 -1.42 3.22 -2.56
C THR A 179 -2.71 2.87 -1.81
N MET A 180 -2.74 1.74 -1.11
CA MET A 180 -3.90 1.29 -0.34
C MET A 180 -4.08 2.03 1.00
N MET A 181 -3.01 2.61 1.54
CA MET A 181 -3.03 3.34 2.82
C MET A 181 -3.66 4.72 2.69
N THR A 182 -3.37 5.45 1.61
CA THR A 182 -3.84 6.84 1.46
C THR A 182 -5.36 6.99 1.57
N PRO A 183 -6.22 6.11 0.98
CA PRO A 183 -7.67 6.20 1.10
C PRO A 183 -8.20 5.66 2.46
N ARG A 184 -7.32 5.17 3.34
CA ARG A 184 -7.65 4.76 4.71
C ARG A 184 -7.30 5.83 5.74
N MET A 185 -6.51 6.83 5.35
CA MET A 185 -6.25 8.01 6.17
C MET A 185 -7.49 8.91 6.20
N GLU A 186 -7.83 9.43 7.38
CA GLU A 186 -8.98 10.35 7.53
C GLU A 186 -8.72 11.71 6.86
N LYS A 187 -7.47 12.14 6.88
CA LYS A 187 -6.97 13.31 6.16
C LYS A 187 -5.53 13.04 5.71
N PRO A 188 -5.05 13.73 4.65
CA PRO A 188 -3.64 13.73 4.31
C PRO A 188 -2.76 14.12 5.50
N ILE A 189 -1.50 13.67 5.48
CA ILE A 189 -0.56 13.93 6.57
C ILE A 189 -0.33 15.44 6.70
N GLU A 190 -0.62 15.96 7.89
CA GLU A 190 -0.54 17.39 8.17
C GLU A 190 0.87 17.93 7.93
N GLY A 191 0.97 19.00 7.14
CA GLY A 191 2.25 19.63 6.77
C GLY A 191 3.03 18.92 5.66
N PHE A 192 2.61 17.75 5.19
CA PHE A 192 3.36 17.00 4.17
C PHE A 192 3.34 17.68 2.80
N GLU A 193 2.16 18.12 2.35
CA GLU A 193 2.03 18.89 1.10
C GLU A 193 2.75 20.25 1.21
N LEU A 194 2.54 20.96 2.34
CA LEU A 194 3.14 22.27 2.61
C LEU A 194 4.68 22.25 2.69
N ALA A 195 5.28 21.10 2.98
CA ALA A 195 6.72 20.92 2.98
C ALA A 195 7.33 20.90 1.56
N GLY A 196 6.51 20.63 0.53
CA GLY A 196 6.91 20.62 -0.88
C GLY A 196 6.28 21.75 -1.70
N LYS A 197 6.33 21.58 -3.02
CA LYS A 197 5.49 22.33 -3.94
C LYS A 197 4.07 21.75 -3.88
N ALA A 198 3.07 22.62 -3.96
CA ALA A 198 1.68 22.21 -4.10
C ALA A 198 1.50 21.30 -5.31
N TYR A 199 0.61 20.32 -5.18
CA TYR A 199 0.27 19.43 -6.28
C TYR A 199 -0.45 20.20 -7.39
N ASP A 200 -0.12 19.91 -8.64
CA ASP A 200 -0.69 20.58 -9.80
C ASP A 200 -1.60 19.66 -10.63
N GLY A 201 -2.03 18.54 -10.05
CA GLY A 201 -2.80 17.51 -10.76
C GLY A 201 -2.01 16.79 -11.85
N GLY A 202 -0.70 17.02 -11.95
CA GLY A 202 0.15 16.48 -13.01
C GLY A 202 0.31 17.39 -14.21
N LEU A 203 -0.12 18.65 -14.17
CA LEU A 203 -0.05 19.56 -15.31
C LEU A 203 1.38 19.71 -15.88
N VAL A 204 2.38 19.88 -15.01
CA VAL A 204 3.78 19.97 -15.48
C VAL A 204 4.29 18.62 -15.96
N PHE A 205 3.96 17.53 -15.25
CA PHE A 205 4.33 16.18 -15.67
C PHE A 205 3.78 15.85 -17.07
N ASP A 206 2.51 16.13 -17.32
CA ASP A 206 1.84 15.84 -18.59
C ASP A 206 2.43 16.68 -19.73
N ARG A 207 2.81 17.94 -19.46
CA ARG A 207 3.55 18.77 -20.43
C ARG A 207 4.90 18.18 -20.81
N ILE A 208 5.67 17.68 -19.84
CA ILE A 208 6.96 17.02 -20.11
C ILE A 208 6.75 15.82 -21.04
N TYR A 209 5.70 15.02 -20.82
CA TYR A 209 5.37 13.90 -21.70
C TYR A 209 4.84 14.33 -23.06
N ASP A 210 4.09 15.43 -23.16
CA ASP A 210 3.65 15.99 -24.44
C ASP A 210 4.82 16.50 -25.28
N GLU A 211 5.85 17.06 -24.65
CA GLU A 211 7.10 17.43 -25.32
C GLU A 211 7.86 16.19 -25.79
N TYR A 212 8.04 15.19 -24.91
CA TYR A 212 8.66 13.91 -25.27
C TYR A 212 7.94 13.22 -26.43
N ARG A 213 6.60 13.28 -26.53
CA ARG A 213 5.87 12.68 -27.65
C ARG A 213 6.12 13.38 -28.99
N ARG A 214 6.72 14.57 -29.01
CA ARG A 214 7.06 15.31 -30.23
C ARG A 214 8.44 14.95 -30.76
N ASP A 215 9.41 14.73 -29.88
CA ASP A 215 10.82 14.53 -30.24
C ASP A 215 11.37 13.14 -29.87
N TYR A 216 10.66 12.38 -29.03
CA TYR A 216 11.07 11.10 -28.43
C TYR A 216 12.43 11.17 -27.70
N ASP A 217 12.80 12.36 -27.21
CA ASP A 217 14.04 12.58 -26.48
C ASP A 217 13.91 12.12 -25.01
N VAL A 218 14.40 10.92 -24.74
CA VAL A 218 14.35 10.28 -23.42
C VAL A 218 15.18 11.04 -22.39
N ASP A 219 16.38 11.50 -22.75
CA ASP A 219 17.30 12.15 -21.82
C ASP A 219 16.75 13.51 -21.38
N LYS A 220 16.17 14.27 -22.32
CA LYS A 220 15.47 15.53 -22.03
C LYS A 220 14.26 15.31 -21.12
N ARG A 221 13.46 14.28 -21.38
CA ARG A 221 12.31 13.93 -20.54
C ARG A 221 12.75 13.61 -19.11
N ASP A 222 13.77 12.75 -18.97
CA ASP A 222 14.21 12.27 -17.65
C ASP A 222 14.85 13.40 -16.86
N ALA A 223 15.68 14.25 -17.48
CA ALA A 223 16.22 15.45 -16.84
C ALA A 223 15.12 16.40 -16.35
N ALA A 224 14.07 16.62 -17.15
CA ALA A 224 12.95 17.48 -16.77
C ALA A 224 12.10 16.88 -15.63
N LEU A 225 11.88 15.56 -15.63
CA LEU A 225 11.17 14.87 -14.55
C LEU A 225 11.98 14.88 -13.24
N ASP A 226 13.30 14.74 -13.32
CA ASP A 226 14.20 14.83 -12.18
C ASP A 226 14.22 16.25 -11.60
N GLU A 227 14.29 17.27 -12.45
CA GLU A 227 14.19 18.66 -12.02
C GLU A 227 12.84 18.94 -11.35
N LEU A 228 11.73 18.47 -11.93
CA LEU A 228 10.39 18.56 -11.32
C LEU A 228 10.37 17.88 -9.94
N ALA A 229 10.97 16.70 -9.81
CA ALA A 229 11.00 15.96 -8.56
C ALA A 229 11.85 16.69 -7.48
N ILE A 230 13.06 17.14 -7.84
CA ILE A 230 13.99 17.83 -6.93
C ILE A 230 13.39 19.15 -6.47
N THR A 231 12.95 19.99 -7.42
CA THR A 231 12.38 21.31 -7.12
C THR A 231 11.02 21.20 -6.44
N GLY A 232 10.24 20.15 -6.74
CA GLY A 232 8.94 19.91 -6.15
C GLY A 232 8.97 19.30 -4.74
N GLY A 233 10.09 18.68 -4.37
CA GLY A 233 10.15 17.89 -3.13
C GLY A 233 9.48 16.52 -3.26
N PHE A 234 9.53 15.90 -4.43
CA PHE A 234 8.94 14.57 -4.71
C PHE A 234 10.06 13.55 -4.90
N ILE A 235 9.78 12.26 -4.67
CA ILE A 235 10.76 11.20 -5.00
C ILE A 235 10.96 11.12 -6.52
N ALA A 236 9.88 11.03 -7.28
CA ALA A 236 9.88 11.11 -8.74
C ALA A 236 8.86 12.14 -9.25
N GLY A 237 8.98 12.55 -10.52
CA GLY A 237 8.11 13.57 -11.12
C GLY A 237 6.62 13.24 -11.04
N SER A 238 6.24 11.96 -11.05
CA SER A 238 4.84 11.52 -10.90
C SER A 238 4.23 11.86 -9.54
N GLY A 239 5.06 12.07 -8.50
CA GLY A 239 4.60 12.52 -7.18
C GLY A 239 4.01 13.94 -7.21
N SER A 240 4.24 14.73 -8.27
CA SER A 240 3.63 16.06 -8.42
C SER A 240 2.11 16.05 -8.59
N ARG A 241 1.52 14.89 -8.90
CA ARG A 241 0.09 14.76 -9.21
C ARG A 241 -0.82 14.98 -8.01
N SER A 242 -0.54 14.29 -6.91
CA SER A 242 -1.35 14.32 -5.70
C SER A 242 -0.65 13.64 -4.51
N PHE A 243 -1.24 13.75 -3.33
CA PHE A 243 -0.79 13.02 -2.14
C PHE A 243 -0.78 11.50 -2.36
N GLU A 244 -1.80 10.97 -3.04
CA GLU A 244 -1.96 9.55 -3.38
C GLU A 244 -0.89 9.04 -4.34
N ALA A 245 -0.25 9.92 -5.11
CA ALA A 245 0.88 9.57 -5.98
C ALA A 245 2.23 9.71 -5.27
N ASP A 246 2.36 10.67 -4.36
CA ASP A 246 3.61 11.04 -3.67
C ASP A 246 3.90 10.14 -2.47
N PHE A 247 2.92 9.96 -1.57
CA PHE A 247 3.09 9.17 -0.35
C PHE A 247 3.57 7.73 -0.60
N PRO A 248 3.03 6.97 -1.59
CA PRO A 248 3.49 5.60 -1.84
C PRO A 248 4.97 5.53 -2.22
N GLN A 249 5.50 6.53 -2.93
CA GLN A 249 6.92 6.58 -3.30
C GLN A 249 7.79 6.78 -2.07
N TRP A 250 7.37 7.69 -1.19
CA TRP A 250 8.08 7.97 0.05
C TRP A 250 8.10 6.77 1.00
N ILE A 251 6.96 6.15 1.30
CA ILE A 251 6.93 5.01 2.21
C ILE A 251 7.74 3.83 1.66
N THR A 252 7.68 3.59 0.34
CA THR A 252 8.48 2.55 -0.32
C THR A 252 9.97 2.83 -0.16
N LEU A 253 10.41 4.08 -0.39
CA LEU A 253 11.80 4.47 -0.21
C LEU A 253 12.25 4.30 1.25
N ILE A 254 11.53 4.91 2.21
CA ILE A 254 11.95 4.92 3.62
C ILE A 254 11.94 3.50 4.21
N ALA A 255 10.97 2.65 3.85
CA ALA A 255 10.90 1.28 4.34
C ALA A 255 11.96 0.34 3.74
N THR A 256 12.60 0.71 2.63
CA THR A 256 13.51 -0.18 1.86
C THR A 256 14.90 0.40 1.58
N GLU A 257 15.23 1.53 2.20
CA GLU A 257 16.51 2.22 1.99
C GLU A 257 17.11 2.75 3.29
N SER A 258 18.45 2.77 3.33
CA SER A 258 19.18 3.34 4.46
C SER A 258 19.09 4.86 4.47
N PHE A 259 19.12 5.44 5.67
CA PHE A 259 19.13 6.89 5.83
C PHE A 259 20.32 7.54 5.10
N ALA A 260 21.49 6.90 5.13
CA ALA A 260 22.69 7.41 4.45
C ALA A 260 22.44 7.58 2.94
N ASN A 261 21.87 6.57 2.30
CA ASN A 261 21.54 6.61 0.87
C ASN A 261 20.42 7.62 0.59
N ILE A 262 19.36 7.63 1.40
CA ILE A 262 18.26 8.60 1.26
C ILE A 262 18.80 10.03 1.37
N LYS A 263 19.62 10.30 2.38
CA LYS A 263 20.23 11.60 2.62
C LYS A 263 21.03 12.07 1.42
N GLN A 264 21.96 11.23 0.95
CA GLN A 264 22.83 11.55 -0.18
C GLN A 264 22.04 11.77 -1.47
N GLN A 265 21.07 10.92 -1.77
CA GLN A 265 20.37 10.94 -3.06
C GLN A 265 19.18 11.90 -3.11
N TYR A 266 18.54 12.20 -1.97
CA TYR A 266 17.26 12.92 -1.95
C TYR A 266 17.24 14.11 -1.00
N LEU A 267 17.90 14.07 0.16
CA LEU A 267 17.74 15.13 1.17
C LEU A 267 18.77 16.25 0.98
N ASP A 268 20.01 15.90 0.65
CA ASP A 268 21.10 16.87 0.50
C ASP A 268 20.96 17.75 -0.75
N ASN A 269 20.26 17.26 -1.77
CA ASN A 269 20.00 18.00 -3.01
C ASN A 269 18.66 18.75 -3.03
N SER A 270 17.80 18.58 -2.01
CA SER A 270 16.50 19.24 -1.97
C SER A 270 16.03 19.51 -0.53
N PRO A 271 16.07 20.78 -0.08
CA PRO A 271 15.51 21.18 1.21
C PRO A 271 14.03 20.85 1.37
N ARG A 272 13.26 20.76 0.26
CA ARG A 272 11.85 20.37 0.28
C ARG A 272 11.68 18.87 0.56
N ARG A 273 12.51 18.02 -0.06
CA ARG A 273 12.54 16.57 0.26
C ARG A 273 12.95 16.35 1.72
N ALA A 274 13.95 17.08 2.22
CA ALA A 274 14.34 17.04 3.63
C ALA A 274 13.16 17.36 4.58
N LYS A 275 12.41 18.44 4.32
CA LYS A 275 11.23 18.79 5.13
C LYS A 275 10.12 17.73 5.05
N LYS A 276 9.83 17.19 3.86
CA LYS A 276 8.84 16.10 3.71
C LYS A 276 9.26 14.85 4.49
N TYR A 277 10.52 14.47 4.39
CA TYR A 277 11.09 13.37 5.16
C TYR A 277 10.86 13.58 6.67
N GLU A 278 11.18 14.76 7.21
CA GLU A 278 10.96 15.07 8.63
C GLU A 278 9.48 14.96 9.05
N VAL A 279 8.55 15.43 8.21
CA VAL A 279 7.10 15.29 8.46
C VAL A 279 6.70 13.82 8.51
N LEU A 280 7.19 13.02 7.57
CA LEU A 280 6.91 11.59 7.53
C LEU A 280 7.47 10.86 8.74
N ILE A 281 8.72 11.14 9.15
CA ILE A 281 9.30 10.53 10.36
C ILE A 281 8.45 10.84 11.59
N LYS A 282 7.99 12.09 11.75
CA LYS A 282 7.07 12.44 12.85
C LYS A 282 5.74 11.68 12.76
N PHE A 283 5.18 11.55 11.57
CA PHE A 283 3.96 10.79 11.33
C PHE A 283 4.11 9.32 11.74
N PHE A 284 5.14 8.62 11.25
CA PHE A 284 5.37 7.21 11.59
C PHE A 284 5.69 7.00 13.08
N ASN A 285 6.45 7.92 13.70
CA ASN A 285 6.72 7.90 15.14
C ASN A 285 5.44 8.02 15.98
N SER A 286 4.40 8.72 15.51
CA SER A 286 3.10 8.80 16.21
C SER A 286 2.36 7.45 16.29
N TYR A 287 2.72 6.50 15.43
CA TYR A 287 2.28 5.10 15.48
C TYR A 287 3.26 4.19 16.24
N GLY A 288 4.32 4.74 16.83
CA GLY A 288 5.39 3.98 17.47
C GLY A 288 6.32 3.30 16.46
N TRP A 289 6.36 3.78 15.21
CA TRP A 289 7.19 3.19 14.16
C TRP A 289 8.40 4.05 13.84
N ASP A 290 9.58 3.60 14.25
CA ASP A 290 10.84 4.07 13.65
C ASP A 290 11.03 3.39 12.29
N ILE A 291 10.33 3.93 11.29
CA ILE A 291 10.39 3.40 9.93
C ILE A 291 11.80 3.49 9.33
N GLN A 292 12.61 4.47 9.74
CA GLN A 292 13.95 4.61 9.20
C GLN A 292 14.89 3.54 9.76
N ALA A 293 14.73 3.12 11.02
CA ALA A 293 15.40 1.94 11.55
C ALA A 293 15.02 0.67 10.77
N THR A 294 13.73 0.53 10.41
CA THR A 294 13.28 -0.55 9.51
C THR A 294 13.99 -0.49 8.15
N GLY A 295 14.04 0.67 7.50
CA GLY A 295 14.75 0.86 6.22
C GLY A 295 16.25 0.55 6.29
N ASN A 296 16.90 0.99 7.37
CA ASN A 296 18.31 0.68 7.63
C ASN A 296 18.54 -0.84 7.76
N LYS A 297 17.73 -1.53 8.57
CA LYS A 297 17.78 -2.99 8.73
C LYS A 297 17.54 -3.68 7.39
N TYR A 298 16.55 -3.21 6.62
CA TYR A 298 16.25 -3.76 5.30
C TYR A 298 17.45 -3.67 4.38
N ARG A 299 18.01 -2.46 4.20
CA ARG A 299 19.17 -2.24 3.33
C ARG A 299 20.36 -3.09 3.75
N GLN A 300 20.66 -3.12 5.06
CA GLN A 300 21.74 -3.95 5.61
C GLN A 300 21.53 -5.43 5.27
N LYS A 301 20.32 -5.97 5.43
CA LYS A 301 20.02 -7.37 5.11
C LYS A 301 20.09 -7.64 3.61
N LEU A 302 19.55 -6.75 2.78
CA LEU A 302 19.59 -6.87 1.33
C LEU A 302 21.02 -6.91 0.80
N ASP A 303 21.91 -6.08 1.34
CA ASP A 303 23.32 -6.04 0.91
C ASP A 303 24.10 -7.28 1.35
N LEU A 304 23.62 -8.08 2.32
CA LEU A 304 24.20 -9.40 2.65
C LEU A 304 23.85 -10.49 1.63
N TYR A 305 22.89 -10.22 0.74
CA TYR A 305 22.38 -11.20 -0.22
C TYR A 305 22.66 -10.83 -1.69
N LYS A 306 23.36 -9.72 -1.91
CA LYS A 306 23.94 -9.35 -3.22
C LYS A 306 25.31 -9.97 -3.37
#